data_AF-A0A1Q7DJG2-F1
#
_entry.id   AF-A0A1Q7DJG2-F1
#
_cell.length_a   1.000
_cell.length_b   1.000
_cell.length_c   1.000
_cell.angle_alpha   90.00
_cell.angle_beta   90.00
_cell.angle_gamma   90.00
#
_symmetry.space_group_name_H-M   'P 1'
#
loop_
_entity.id
_entity.type
_entity.pdbx_description
1 polymer ?
#
loop_
_entity_poly.entity_id
_entity_poly.type
_entity_poly.pdbx_seq_one_letter_code
_entity_poly.pdbx_strand_id
1 'polypeptide(L)'
;MAGGMVAAAAFEDDDAAVSAVTLLRESGVHEEDISVIARDRRRAELVAGDRAWLPGKGWSGLMVRLQKMINGGLPKDIRSRYAKALRSGQIVVVAAAGDQPPDTIAALMGQARGSLVDMWWQQPTLLFAPPELAGPF
;
A
#
# COMPACT_ATOMS: atom_id res chain seq x y z
N MET A 1 10.50 -7.10 -13.04
CA MET A 1 9.75 -6.15 -12.21
C MET A 1 10.55 -4.85 -12.18
N ALA A 2 10.02 -3.78 -12.76
CA ALA A 2 10.65 -2.46 -12.67
C ALA A 2 10.26 -1.80 -11.34
N GLY A 3 11.15 -0.99 -10.76
CA GLY A 3 10.79 -0.10 -9.66
C GLY A 3 9.93 1.05 -10.18
N GLY A 4 9.31 1.80 -9.27
CA GLY A 4 8.45 2.92 -9.64
C GLY A 4 8.34 3.95 -8.53
N MET A 5 7.89 5.15 -8.89
CA MET A 5 7.53 6.15 -7.89
C MET A 5 6.30 5.68 -7.13
N VAL A 6 6.31 5.88 -5.82
CA VAL A 6 5.16 5.61 -4.95
C VAL A 6 4.94 6.80 -4.04
N ALA A 7 3.71 6.94 -3.57
CA ALA A 7 3.36 7.84 -2.47
C ALA A 7 2.71 7.02 -1.35
N ALA A 8 2.95 7.42 -0.11
CA ALA A 8 2.34 6.78 1.05
C ALA A 8 2.03 7.76 2.17
N ALA A 9 1.11 7.35 3.03
CA ALA A 9 0.75 8.08 4.24
C ALA A 9 0.34 7.11 5.36
N ALA A 10 0.50 7.57 6.59
CA ALA A 10 0.06 6.89 7.80
C ALA A 10 -1.22 7.52 8.36
N PHE A 11 -2.16 6.68 8.80
CA PHE A 11 -3.48 7.04 9.28
C PHE A 11 -3.69 6.51 10.69
N GLU A 12 -4.15 7.37 11.58
CA GLU A 12 -4.50 7.00 12.96
C GLU A 12 -5.84 6.26 13.04
N ASP A 13 -6.73 6.56 12.10
CA ASP A 13 -8.12 6.13 12.05
C ASP A 13 -8.38 5.27 10.80
N ASP A 14 -9.18 4.21 10.96
CA ASP A 14 -9.60 3.30 9.89
C ASP A 14 -10.46 4.03 8.87
N ASP A 15 -11.35 4.92 9.31
CA ASP A 15 -12.24 5.69 8.44
C ASP A 15 -11.44 6.67 7.56
N ALA A 16 -10.36 7.24 8.13
CA ALA A 16 -9.44 8.08 7.37
C ALA A 16 -8.69 7.27 6.30
N ALA A 17 -8.22 6.07 6.65
CA ALA A 17 -7.57 5.18 5.70
C ALA A 17 -8.53 4.69 4.60
N VAL A 18 -9.78 4.36 4.94
CA VAL A 18 -10.84 4.00 3.98
C VAL A 18 -11.16 5.16 3.05
N SER A 19 -11.25 6.38 3.58
CA SER A 19 -11.45 7.58 2.78
C SER A 19 -10.30 7.79 1.80
N ALA A 20 -9.05 7.61 2.24
CA ALA A 20 -7.89 7.69 1.36
C ALA A 20 -7.95 6.67 0.21
N VAL A 21 -8.22 5.39 0.51
CA VAL A 21 -8.36 4.34 -0.53
C VAL A 21 -9.49 4.67 -1.50
N THR A 22 -10.61 5.20 -1.00
CA THR A 22 -11.76 5.59 -1.83
C THR A 22 -11.39 6.74 -2.77
N LEU A 23 -10.78 7.81 -2.26
CA LEU A 23 -10.33 8.96 -3.06
C LEU A 23 -9.33 8.56 -4.14
N LEU A 24 -8.39 7.66 -3.83
CA LEU A 24 -7.42 7.15 -4.79
C LEU A 24 -8.10 6.40 -5.94
N ARG A 25 -9.06 5.52 -5.64
CA ARG A 25 -9.83 4.84 -6.70
C ARG A 25 -10.67 5.81 -7.53
N GLU A 26 -11.33 6.76 -6.88
CA GLU A 26 -12.14 7.77 -7.57
C GLU A 26 -11.28 8.67 -8.46
N SER A 27 -10.01 8.89 -8.12
CA SER A 27 -9.05 9.57 -8.99
C SER A 27 -8.48 8.71 -10.11
N GLY A 28 -8.82 7.41 -10.18
CA GLY A 28 -8.35 6.50 -11.21
C GLY A 28 -7.08 5.72 -10.86
N VAL A 29 -6.66 5.66 -9.59
CA VAL A 29 -5.64 4.70 -9.17
C VAL A 29 -6.27 3.31 -9.13
N HIS A 30 -5.65 2.35 -9.82
CA HIS A 30 -6.15 0.99 -9.86
C HIS A 30 -5.98 0.26 -8.52
N GLU A 31 -6.82 -0.74 -8.27
CA GLU A 31 -6.81 -1.48 -7.00
C GLU A 31 -5.49 -2.22 -6.77
N GLU A 32 -4.91 -2.78 -7.85
CA GLU A 32 -3.62 -3.46 -7.87
C GLU A 32 -2.46 -2.56 -7.44
N ASP A 33 -2.60 -1.25 -7.64
CA ASP A 33 -1.59 -0.23 -7.36
C ASP A 33 -1.74 0.36 -5.96
N ILE A 34 -2.76 -0.06 -5.18
CA ILE A 34 -2.98 0.39 -3.81
C ILE A 34 -2.68 -0.76 -2.85
N SER A 35 -1.83 -0.52 -1.87
CA SER A 35 -1.48 -1.45 -0.81
C SER A 35 -1.82 -0.88 0.56
N VAL A 36 -2.54 -1.66 1.38
CA VAL A 36 -2.85 -1.31 2.77
C VAL A 36 -2.04 -2.18 3.71
N ILE A 37 -1.34 -1.56 4.64
CA ILE A 37 -0.45 -2.23 5.59
C ILE A 37 -0.80 -1.83 7.01
N ALA A 38 -1.09 -2.81 7.85
CA ALA A 38 -1.33 -2.60 9.27
C ALA A 38 -0.66 -3.72 10.09
N ARG A 39 -0.48 -3.49 11.39
CA ARG A 39 0.04 -4.50 12.32
C ARG A 39 -0.90 -5.70 12.43
N ASP A 40 -2.20 -5.44 12.44
CA ASP A 40 -3.23 -6.47 12.37
C ASP A 40 -3.66 -6.65 10.91
N ARG A 41 -3.44 -7.86 10.38
CA ARG A 41 -3.82 -8.21 9.01
C ARG A 41 -5.33 -8.05 8.78
N ARG A 42 -6.16 -8.39 9.78
CA ARG A 42 -7.62 -8.32 9.65
C ARG A 42 -8.10 -6.88 9.52
N ARG A 43 -7.42 -5.96 10.20
CA ARG A 43 -7.67 -4.52 10.10
C ARG A 43 -7.26 -3.97 8.73
N ALA A 44 -6.10 -4.39 8.20
CA ALA A 44 -5.70 -4.06 6.83
C ALA A 44 -6.71 -4.59 5.80
N GLU A 45 -7.24 -5.81 6.01
CA GLU A 45 -8.27 -6.42 5.16
C GLU A 45 -9.59 -5.63 5.18
N LEU A 46 -10.03 -5.13 6.35
CA LEU A 46 -11.24 -4.31 6.48
C LEU A 46 -11.10 -2.96 5.76
N VAL A 47 -9.94 -2.32 5.89
CA VAL A 47 -9.66 -1.02 5.26
C VAL A 47 -9.50 -1.17 3.74
N ALA A 48 -8.80 -2.22 3.29
CA ALA A 48 -8.63 -2.51 1.87
C ALA A 48 -9.96 -2.91 1.21
N GLY A 49 -10.75 -3.76 1.88
CA GLY A 49 -11.95 -4.37 1.30
C GLY A 49 -11.66 -5.00 -0.07
N ASP A 50 -12.55 -4.74 -1.03
CA ASP A 50 -12.36 -5.03 -2.45
C ASP A 50 -11.83 -3.82 -3.24
N ARG A 51 -11.21 -2.84 -2.55
CA ARG A 51 -10.77 -1.55 -3.12
C ARG A 51 -9.26 -1.40 -3.16
N ALA A 52 -8.51 -2.34 -2.60
CA ALA A 52 -7.05 -2.32 -2.62
C ALA A 52 -6.50 -3.74 -2.65
N TRP A 53 -5.32 -3.87 -3.24
CA TRP A 53 -4.55 -5.09 -3.18
C TRP A 53 -3.99 -5.32 -1.77
N LEU A 54 -4.05 -6.58 -1.35
CA LEU A 54 -3.46 -7.02 -0.10
C LEU A 54 -2.20 -7.84 -0.41
N PRO A 55 -1.02 -7.44 0.08
CA PRO A 55 0.19 -8.22 -0.09
C PRO A 55 0.00 -9.68 0.38
N GLY A 56 0.04 -10.63 -0.57
CA GLY A 56 -0.20 -12.05 -0.35
C GLY A 56 -1.63 -12.56 -0.59
N LYS A 57 -2.54 -11.75 -1.16
CA LYS A 57 -3.84 -12.21 -1.69
C LYS A 57 -3.59 -13.15 -2.89
N GLY A 58 -4.21 -14.33 -2.91
CA GLY A 58 -4.05 -15.32 -4.00
C GLY A 58 -2.81 -16.24 -3.92
N TRP A 59 -1.94 -16.08 -2.92
CA TRP A 59 -0.76 -16.95 -2.77
C TRP A 59 -1.03 -18.10 -1.80
N SER A 60 -0.80 -19.34 -2.25
CA SER A 60 -0.84 -20.53 -1.39
C SER A 60 0.58 -21.09 -1.17
N GLY A 61 0.81 -21.72 -0.01
CA GLY A 61 2.00 -22.53 0.24
C GLY A 61 3.33 -21.77 0.35
N LEU A 62 4.35 -22.25 -0.38
CA LEU A 62 5.77 -21.91 -0.21
C LEU A 62 6.07 -20.41 -0.41
N MET A 63 5.34 -19.73 -1.30
CA MET A 63 5.52 -18.28 -1.57
C MET A 63 5.21 -17.40 -0.36
N VAL A 64 4.20 -17.76 0.45
CA VAL A 64 3.85 -17.05 1.69
C VAL A 64 4.95 -17.23 2.74
N ARG A 65 5.56 -18.42 2.80
CA ARG A 65 6.73 -18.69 3.67
C ARG A 65 7.96 -17.93 3.20
N LEU A 66 8.22 -17.85 1.90
CA LEU A 66 9.35 -17.13 1.32
C LEU A 66 9.25 -15.62 1.58
N GLN A 67 8.06 -15.01 1.45
CA GLN A 67 7.82 -13.60 1.75
C GLN A 67 8.07 -13.28 3.23
N LYS A 68 7.63 -14.15 4.14
CA LYS A 68 7.92 -14.01 5.58
C LYS A 68 9.42 -14.10 5.87
N MET A 69 10.14 -14.96 5.16
CA MET A 69 11.55 -15.26 5.43
C MET A 69 12.52 -14.23 4.86
N ILE A 70 12.24 -13.67 3.67
CA ILE A 70 13.20 -12.81 2.97
C ILE A 70 13.24 -11.39 3.56
N ASN A 71 12.14 -10.88 4.15
CA ASN A 71 12.10 -9.48 4.64
C ASN A 71 11.12 -9.20 5.80
N GLY A 72 10.65 -10.21 6.55
CA GLY A 72 9.70 -9.97 7.64
C GLY A 72 8.37 -9.32 7.19
N GLY A 73 8.00 -9.47 5.91
CA GLY A 73 6.74 -9.03 5.33
C GLY A 73 6.70 -7.60 4.75
N LEU A 74 7.62 -6.72 5.11
CA LEU A 74 7.62 -5.30 4.70
C LEU A 74 8.92 -4.92 3.97
N PRO A 75 8.85 -4.21 2.82
CA PRO A 75 10.04 -3.71 2.13
C PRO A 75 10.87 -2.76 3.00
N LYS A 76 12.18 -2.71 2.76
CA LYS A 76 13.14 -1.90 3.54
C LYS A 76 12.71 -0.43 3.62
N ASP A 77 12.24 0.11 2.52
CA ASP A 77 11.80 1.50 2.41
C ASP A 77 10.59 1.81 3.29
N ILE A 78 9.57 0.94 3.30
CA ILE A 78 8.41 1.07 4.20
C ILE A 78 8.84 0.89 5.65
N ARG A 79 9.69 -0.09 5.94
CA ARG A 79 10.20 -0.32 7.29
C ARG A 79 10.96 0.91 7.81
N SER A 80 11.82 1.50 6.99
CA SER A 80 12.61 2.67 7.39
C SER A 80 11.73 3.89 7.68
N ARG A 81 10.67 4.09 6.89
CA ARG A 81 9.81 5.28 6.99
C ARG A 81 8.68 5.12 8.01
N TYR A 82 8.05 3.94 8.06
CA TYR A 82 6.77 3.74 8.75
C TYR A 82 6.81 2.68 9.86
N ALA A 83 7.95 2.07 10.20
CA ALA A 83 7.99 1.10 11.30
C ALA A 83 7.56 1.69 12.67
N LYS A 84 7.73 3.00 12.88
CA LYS A 84 7.22 3.65 14.09
C LYS A 84 5.68 3.74 14.08
N ALA A 85 5.11 4.24 12.98
CA ALA A 85 3.66 4.33 12.75
C ALA A 85 2.96 2.97 12.89
N LEU A 86 3.49 1.94 12.22
CA LEU A 86 2.94 0.58 12.30
C LEU A 86 3.03 -0.01 13.72
N ARG A 87 4.11 0.29 14.46
CA ARG A 87 4.26 -0.17 15.85
C ARG A 87 3.28 0.53 16.80
N SER A 88 2.95 1.80 16.57
CA SER A 88 1.94 2.54 17.32
C SER A 88 0.50 2.18 16.91
N GLY A 89 0.32 1.28 15.94
CA GLY A 89 -1.00 0.81 15.51
C GLY A 89 -1.66 1.68 14.45
N GLN A 90 -0.92 2.58 13.79
CA GLN A 90 -1.42 3.29 12.61
C GLN A 90 -1.49 2.34 11.40
N ILE A 91 -2.29 2.74 10.40
CA ILE A 91 -2.41 2.08 9.10
C ILE A 91 -1.57 2.86 8.09
N VAL A 92 -0.84 2.17 7.23
CA VAL A 92 -0.07 2.78 6.14
C VAL A 92 -0.72 2.40 4.82
N VAL A 93 -1.09 3.39 4.02
CA VAL A 93 -1.54 3.20 2.65
C VAL A 93 -0.40 3.61 1.73
N VAL A 94 -0.07 2.76 0.76
CA VAL A 94 0.96 2.99 -0.26
C VAL A 94 0.30 2.85 -1.62
N ALA A 95 0.52 3.80 -2.52
CA ALA A 95 0.03 3.74 -3.88
C ALA A 95 1.15 3.96 -4.90
N ALA A 96 1.17 3.14 -5.94
CA ALA A 96 2.08 3.31 -7.07
C ALA A 96 1.64 4.46 -7.97
N ALA A 97 2.61 5.25 -8.43
CA ALA A 97 2.36 6.22 -9.48
C ALA A 97 2.32 5.49 -10.83
N GLY A 98 1.13 5.01 -11.18
CA GLY A 98 0.76 4.53 -12.52
C GLY A 98 0.16 5.69 -13.32
N ASP A 99 -1.15 5.62 -13.55
CA ASP A 99 -1.90 6.63 -14.30
C ASP A 99 -2.08 7.96 -13.55
N GLN A 100 -1.89 7.96 -12.23
CA GLN A 100 -1.92 9.16 -11.40
C GLN A 100 -0.51 9.60 -10.97
N PRO A 101 -0.18 10.89 -11.11
CA PRO A 101 1.07 11.45 -10.60
C PRO A 101 1.23 11.25 -9.08
N PRO A 102 2.45 10.99 -8.57
CA PRO A 102 2.69 10.71 -7.16
C PRO A 102 2.33 11.88 -6.24
N ASP A 103 2.47 13.13 -6.71
CA ASP A 103 2.09 14.34 -5.99
C ASP A 103 0.57 14.48 -5.85
N THR A 104 -0.19 14.08 -6.87
CA THR A 104 -1.66 13.99 -6.82
C THR A 104 -2.09 12.94 -5.79
N ILE A 105 -1.48 11.75 -5.83
CA ILE A 105 -1.72 10.68 -4.86
C ILE A 105 -1.42 11.16 -3.43
N ALA A 106 -0.27 11.81 -3.22
CA ALA A 106 0.12 12.36 -1.93
C ALA A 106 -0.85 13.43 -1.43
N ALA A 107 -1.32 14.32 -2.31
CA ALA A 107 -2.31 15.34 -1.98
C ALA A 107 -3.65 14.73 -1.55
N LEU A 108 -4.14 13.70 -2.24
CA LEU A 108 -5.36 12.97 -1.89
C LEU A 108 -5.23 12.27 -0.53
N MET A 109 -4.08 11.65 -0.25
CA MET A 109 -3.81 11.07 1.07
C MET A 109 -3.78 12.14 2.17
N GLY A 110 -3.20 13.31 1.91
CA GLY A 110 -3.23 14.45 2.83
C GLY A 110 -4.67 14.97 3.06
N GLN A 111 -5.47 15.07 2.00
CA GLN A 111 -6.89 15.44 2.10
C GLN A 111 -7.68 14.45 2.95
N ALA A 112 -7.34 13.17 2.91
CA ALA A 112 -7.89 12.12 3.75
C ALA A 112 -7.37 12.12 5.20
N ARG A 113 -6.65 13.17 5.63
CA ARG A 113 -6.01 13.31 6.96
C ARG A 113 -4.84 12.36 7.18
N GLY A 114 -4.16 11.95 6.11
CA GLY A 114 -2.92 11.20 6.18
C GLY A 114 -1.79 12.03 6.79
N SER A 115 -0.99 11.39 7.63
CA SER A 115 0.23 11.93 8.23
C SER A 115 1.45 11.24 7.64
N LEU A 116 2.65 11.77 7.88
CA LEU A 116 3.91 11.21 7.33
C LEU A 116 3.82 10.96 5.82
N VAL A 117 3.19 11.90 5.09
CA VAL A 117 3.05 11.81 3.64
C VAL A 117 4.45 11.88 3.03
N ASP A 118 4.84 10.84 2.31
CA ASP A 118 6.16 10.75 1.68
C ASP A 118 6.04 10.16 0.27
N MET A 119 7.00 10.50 -0.58
CA MET A 119 7.12 10.00 -1.94
C MET A 119 8.54 9.53 -2.18
N TRP A 120 8.70 8.36 -2.77
CA TRP A 120 10.03 7.85 -3.08
C TRP A 120 10.02 6.90 -4.27
N TRP A 121 11.21 6.65 -4.80
CA TRP A 121 11.42 5.58 -5.75
C TRP A 121 11.48 4.22 -5.02
N GLN A 122 10.49 3.37 -5.25
CA GLN A 122 10.42 2.04 -4.67
C GLN A 122 11.12 1.03 -5.58
N GLN A 123 12.10 0.32 -5.02
CA GLN A 123 12.68 -0.86 -5.68
C GLN A 123 11.59 -1.92 -5.91
N PRO A 124 11.72 -2.76 -6.95
CA PRO A 124 10.77 -3.84 -7.23
C PRO A 124 10.36 -4.59 -5.97
N THR A 125 9.05 -4.69 -5.76
CA THR A 125 8.48 -5.17 -4.49
C THR A 125 7.21 -5.98 -4.74
N LEU A 126 6.81 -6.73 -3.73
CA LEU A 126 5.59 -7.53 -3.69
C LEU A 126 4.43 -6.79 -2.99
N LEU A 127 4.54 -5.45 -2.88
CA LEU A 127 3.45 -4.63 -2.33
C LEU A 127 2.24 -4.67 -3.26
N PHE A 128 2.47 -4.45 -4.56
CA PHE A 128 1.42 -4.35 -5.58
C PHE A 128 1.15 -5.71 -6.24
N ALA A 129 0.04 -5.82 -6.97
CA ALA A 129 -0.25 -7.05 -7.70
C ALA A 129 0.84 -7.33 -8.75
N PRO A 130 1.29 -8.57 -8.93
CA PRO A 130 2.17 -8.95 -10.02
C PRO A 130 1.53 -8.60 -11.38
N PRO A 131 2.31 -8.19 -12.41
CA PRO A 131 1.78 -7.85 -13.74
C PRO A 131 0.96 -9.00 -14.35
N GLU A 132 1.30 -10.23 -14.02
CA GLU A 132 0.62 -11.44 -14.50
C GLU A 132 -0.80 -11.62 -13.91
N LEU A 133 -1.11 -10.95 -12.80
CA LEU A 133 -2.40 -11.01 -12.10
C LEU A 133 -3.25 -9.75 -12.32
N ALA A 134 -2.68 -8.66 -12.85
CA ALA A 134 -3.39 -7.40 -13.11
C ALA A 134 -4.21 -7.40 -14.43
N GLY A 135 -4.11 -8.46 -15.25
CA GLY A 135 -4.78 -8.53 -16.56
C GLY A 135 -4.06 -7.70 -17.65
N PRO A 136 -4.43 -7.85 -18.94
CA PRO A 136 -3.83 -7.06 -20.00
C PRO A 136 -4.31 -5.60 -19.94
N PHE A 137 -3.35 -4.69 -19.97
CA PHE A 137 -3.53 -3.23 -20.09
C PHE A 137 -4.21 -2.83 -21.39
#